data_AF-A0A7W7PWH0-F1
#
_entry.id   AF-A0A7W7PWH0-F1
#
_cell.length_a   1.000
_cell.length_b   1.000
_cell.length_c   1.000
_cell.angle_alpha   90.00
_cell.angle_beta   90.00
_cell.angle_gamma   90.00
#
_symmetry.space_group_name_H-M   'P 1'
#
loop_
_entity.id
_entity.type
_entity.pdbx_description
1 polymer ?
#
loop_
_entity_poly.entity_id
_entity_poly.type
_entity_poly.pdbx_seq_one_letter_code
_entity_poly.pdbx_strand_id
1 'polypeptide(L)'
;MPALPVPLSVISALAREPSLLPRVRMAIAVVAQEVFAEDPATPGHTMRWNFSKTVLYPTDVQAAATLVGLVASQPMLDAVAATGATDAPSIAAALTDEQLLDAIRQGWNTSAGVSPAMAQPGTPLQEET
;
A
#
# COMPACT_ATOMS: atom_id res chain seq x y z
N MET A 1 3.02 -19.23 -15.64
CA MET A 1 2.72 -18.23 -14.59
C MET A 1 3.98 -17.98 -13.81
N PRO A 2 4.36 -16.72 -13.51
CA PRO A 2 5.48 -16.47 -12.60
C PRO A 2 5.20 -17.13 -11.25
N ALA A 3 6.23 -17.76 -10.66
CA ALA A 3 6.12 -18.30 -9.32
C ALA A 3 5.92 -17.14 -8.34
N LEU A 4 4.99 -17.29 -7.39
CA LEU A 4 4.84 -16.32 -6.32
C LEU A 4 6.11 -16.36 -5.45
N PRO A 5 6.71 -15.19 -5.12
CA PRO A 5 7.92 -15.14 -4.30
C PRO A 5 7.66 -15.60 -2.86
N VAL A 6 6.39 -15.59 -2.42
CA VAL A 6 5.93 -15.98 -1.09
C VAL A 6 4.74 -16.94 -1.21
N PRO A 7 4.68 -18.06 -0.46
CA PRO A 7 3.54 -18.97 -0.49
C PRO A 7 2.22 -18.30 -0.06
N LEU A 8 1.10 -18.68 -0.68
CA LEU A 8 -0.24 -18.17 -0.32
C LEU A 8 -0.61 -18.44 1.15
N SER A 9 -0.11 -19.52 1.75
CA SER A 9 -0.30 -19.80 3.17
C SER A 9 0.36 -18.75 4.07
N VAL A 10 1.56 -18.28 3.70
CA VAL A 10 2.28 -17.22 4.43
C VAL A 10 1.56 -15.89 4.27
N ILE A 11 1.13 -15.54 3.05
CA ILE A 11 0.35 -14.33 2.77
C ILE A 11 -0.96 -14.34 3.59
N SER A 12 -1.67 -15.47 3.60
CA SER A 12 -2.90 -15.63 4.38
C SER A 12 -2.67 -15.57 5.88
N ALA A 13 -1.55 -16.07 6.39
CA ALA A 13 -1.20 -15.97 7.80
C ALA A 13 -0.88 -14.52 8.18
N LEU A 14 -0.11 -13.81 7.36
CA LEU A 14 0.23 -12.40 7.57
C LEU A 14 -1.00 -11.50 7.51
N ALA A 15 -1.95 -11.77 6.61
CA ALA A 15 -3.23 -11.06 6.53
C ALA A 15 -4.09 -11.18 7.81
N ARG A 16 -3.77 -12.13 8.69
CA ARG A 16 -4.49 -12.39 9.95
C ARG A 16 -3.64 -12.07 11.17
N GLU A 17 -2.44 -11.52 10.98
CA GLU A 17 -1.48 -11.28 12.04
C GLU A 17 -1.92 -10.11 12.94
N PRO A 18 -2.26 -10.35 14.22
CA PRO A 18 -2.85 -9.32 15.08
C PRO A 18 -1.93 -8.13 15.34
N SER A 19 -0.62 -8.34 15.37
CA SER A 19 0.37 -7.28 15.62
C SER A 19 0.45 -6.25 14.48
N LEU A 20 0.04 -6.63 13.27
CA LEU A 20 0.15 -5.79 12.08
C LEU A 20 -1.07 -4.85 11.90
N LEU A 21 -2.24 -5.26 12.39
CA LEU A 21 -3.49 -4.52 12.26
C LEU A 21 -3.42 -3.07 12.78
N PRO A 22 -2.96 -2.79 14.02
CA PRO A 22 -2.89 -1.41 14.51
C PRO A 22 -1.90 -0.55 13.72
N ARG A 23 -0.81 -1.14 13.23
CA ARG A 23 0.20 -0.44 12.41
C ARG A 23 -0.39 -0.02 11.07
N VAL A 24 -1.07 -0.94 10.37
CA VAL A 24 -1.75 -0.63 9.10
C VAL A 24 -2.86 0.40 9.30
N ARG A 25 -3.61 0.31 10.39
CA ARG A 25 -4.63 1.30 10.74
C ARG A 25 -4.03 2.71 10.87
N MET A 26 -2.89 2.85 11.54
CA MET A 26 -2.19 4.14 11.63
C MET A 26 -1.60 4.59 10.30
N ALA A 27 -1.00 3.68 9.53
CA ALA A 27 -0.44 3.99 8.22
C ALA A 27 -1.52 4.51 7.23
N ILE A 28 -2.73 3.93 7.25
CA ILE A 28 -3.88 4.43 6.48
C ILE A 28 -4.21 5.88 6.87
N ALA A 29 -4.31 6.16 8.17
CA ALA A 29 -4.62 7.49 8.67
C ALA A 29 -3.55 8.52 8.29
N VAL A 30 -2.27 8.13 8.35
CA VAL A 30 -1.14 8.98 7.93
C VAL A 30 -1.22 9.30 6.44
N VAL A 31 -1.39 8.30 5.58
CA VAL A 31 -1.52 8.52 4.12
C VAL A 31 -2.75 9.36 3.77
N ALA A 32 -3.87 9.18 4.49
CA ALA A 32 -5.05 10.04 4.32
C ALA A 32 -4.76 11.51 4.63
N GLN A 33 -4.00 11.79 5.69
CA GLN A 33 -3.58 13.14 6.06
C GLN A 33 -2.61 13.73 5.03
N GLU A 34 -1.69 12.93 4.49
CA GLU A 34 -0.78 13.37 3.42
C GLU A 34 -1.56 13.81 2.18
N VAL A 35 -2.56 13.04 1.76
CA VAL A 35 -3.42 13.39 0.63
C VAL A 35 -4.22 14.67 0.89
N PHE A 36 -4.63 14.93 2.14
CA PHE A 36 -5.30 16.19 2.48
C PHE A 36 -4.40 17.43 2.38
N ALA A 37 -3.08 17.25 2.52
CA ALA A 37 -2.09 18.31 2.38
C ALA A 37 -1.49 18.40 0.97
N GLU A 38 -1.84 17.48 0.08
CA GLU A 38 -1.27 17.36 -1.26
C GLU A 38 -1.80 18.44 -2.21
N ASP A 39 -0.96 18.87 -3.18
CA ASP A 39 -1.38 19.76 -4.26
C ASP A 39 -2.53 19.12 -5.08
N PRO A 40 -3.67 19.81 -5.26
CA PRO A 40 -4.77 19.34 -6.10
C PRO A 40 -4.39 19.04 -7.56
N ALA A 41 -3.29 19.59 -8.05
CA ALA A 41 -2.74 19.30 -9.38
C ALA A 41 -2.08 17.90 -9.47
N THR A 42 -1.90 17.20 -8.35
CA THR A 42 -1.26 15.88 -8.34
C THR A 42 -2.12 14.86 -9.10
N PRO A 43 -1.53 14.00 -9.95
CA PRO A 43 -2.28 12.99 -10.68
C PRO A 43 -3.17 12.13 -9.79
N GLY A 44 -4.43 11.94 -10.20
CA GLY A 44 -5.40 11.13 -9.45
C GLY A 44 -5.84 11.73 -8.10
N HIS A 45 -5.48 12.98 -7.79
CA HIS A 45 -5.79 13.63 -6.51
C HIS A 45 -7.28 13.56 -6.15
N THR A 46 -8.20 13.90 -7.08
CA THR A 46 -9.65 13.86 -6.79
C THR A 46 -10.12 12.51 -6.26
N MET A 47 -9.60 11.41 -6.81
CA MET A 47 -9.97 10.06 -6.39
C MET A 47 -9.32 9.69 -5.05
N ARG A 48 -8.03 9.99 -4.86
CA ARG A 48 -7.32 9.76 -3.59
C ARG A 48 -7.91 10.59 -2.45
N TRP A 49 -8.30 11.84 -2.72
CA TRP A 49 -8.99 12.71 -1.76
C TRP A 49 -10.34 12.12 -1.35
N ASN A 50 -11.11 11.61 -2.31
CA ASN A 50 -12.39 10.95 -2.02
C ASN A 50 -12.21 9.68 -1.18
N PHE A 51 -11.15 8.90 -1.42
CA PHE A 51 -10.80 7.77 -0.55
C PHE A 51 -10.39 8.22 0.85
N SER A 52 -9.53 9.24 0.96
CA SER A 52 -9.06 9.76 2.25
C SER A 52 -10.20 10.13 3.19
N LYS A 53 -11.27 10.73 2.65
CA LYS A 53 -12.47 11.07 3.43
C LYS A 53 -13.17 9.88 4.08
N THR A 54 -13.06 8.68 3.52
CA THR A 54 -13.74 7.48 4.06
C THR A 54 -12.91 6.76 5.13
N VAL A 55 -11.63 7.11 5.27
CA VAL A 55 -10.67 6.40 6.13
C VAL A 55 -9.85 7.32 7.04
N LEU A 56 -10.29 8.57 7.27
CA LEU A 56 -9.66 9.49 8.22
C LEU A 56 -9.67 8.97 9.66
N TYR A 57 -10.71 8.22 10.01
CA TYR A 57 -10.85 7.51 11.28
C TYR A 57 -11.05 6.02 10.99
N PRO A 58 -10.00 5.33 10.52
CA PRO A 58 -10.17 3.97 10.03
C PRO A 58 -10.59 3.06 11.19
N THR A 59 -11.58 2.21 10.95
CA THR A 59 -12.00 1.15 11.87
C THR A 59 -11.11 -0.08 11.70
N ASP A 60 -11.12 -0.99 12.68
CA ASP A 60 -10.38 -2.25 12.58
C ASP A 60 -10.85 -3.10 11.40
N VAL A 61 -12.15 -3.04 11.06
CA VAL A 61 -12.71 -3.71 9.88
C VAL A 61 -12.11 -3.16 8.58
N GLN A 62 -11.99 -1.84 8.45
CA GLN A 62 -11.39 -1.21 7.29
C GLN A 62 -9.89 -1.51 7.19
N ALA A 63 -9.18 -1.51 8.32
CA ALA A 63 -7.77 -1.88 8.38
C ALA A 63 -7.57 -3.35 7.97
N ALA A 64 -8.40 -4.27 8.46
CA ALA A 64 -8.34 -5.68 8.09
C ALA A 64 -8.64 -5.92 6.60
N ALA A 65 -9.62 -5.21 6.03
CA ALA A 65 -9.92 -5.27 4.61
C ALA A 65 -8.74 -4.75 3.76
N THR A 66 -8.11 -3.65 4.18
CA THR A 66 -6.92 -3.08 3.52
C THR A 66 -5.72 -4.03 3.62
N LEU A 67 -5.56 -4.69 4.77
CA LEU A 67 -4.43 -5.57 5.05
C LEU A 67 -4.33 -6.71 4.02
N VAL A 68 -5.44 -7.29 3.59
CA VAL A 68 -5.45 -8.35 2.56
C VAL A 68 -4.84 -7.85 1.25
N GLY A 69 -5.28 -6.69 0.75
CA GLY A 69 -4.73 -6.08 -0.46
C GLY A 69 -3.27 -5.66 -0.28
N LEU A 70 -2.91 -5.18 0.90
CA LEU A 70 -1.56 -4.74 1.24
C LEU A 70 -0.57 -5.90 1.19
N VAL A 71 -0.84 -7.01 1.88
CA VAL A 71 0.09 -8.16 1.93
C VAL A 71 0.20 -8.90 0.60
N ALA A 72 -0.79 -8.74 -0.28
CA ALA A 72 -0.77 -9.26 -1.64
C ALA A 72 -0.12 -8.30 -2.66
N SER A 73 0.20 -7.07 -2.26
CA SER A 73 0.84 -6.09 -3.15
C SER A 73 2.29 -6.48 -3.44
N GLN A 74 2.76 -6.21 -4.67
CA GLN A 74 4.12 -6.57 -5.07
C GLN A 74 5.22 -6.00 -4.13
N PRO A 75 5.18 -4.71 -3.72
CA PRO A 75 6.19 -4.18 -2.79
C PRO A 75 6.23 -4.93 -1.47
N MET A 76 5.06 -5.35 -0.98
CA MET A 76 4.97 -6.10 0.26
C MET A 76 5.45 -7.53 0.08
N LEU A 77 5.14 -8.18 -1.04
CA LEU A 77 5.66 -9.50 -1.36
C LEU A 77 7.19 -9.50 -1.45
N ASP A 78 7.77 -8.47 -2.06
CA ASP A 78 9.22 -8.30 -2.15
C ASP A 78 9.84 -8.04 -0.76
N ALA A 79 9.21 -7.20 0.05
CA ALA A 79 9.63 -6.94 1.43
C ALA A 79 9.58 -8.20 2.30
N VAL A 80 8.48 -8.97 2.21
CA VAL A 80 8.31 -10.24 2.92
C VAL A 80 9.36 -11.26 2.47
N ALA A 81 9.57 -11.41 1.16
CA ALA A 81 10.58 -12.33 0.63
C ALA A 81 12.00 -11.97 1.14
N ALA A 82 12.30 -10.68 1.25
CA ALA A 82 13.59 -10.21 1.77
C ALA A 82 13.83 -10.52 3.25
N THR A 83 12.78 -10.76 4.05
CA THR A 83 12.94 -11.15 5.47
C THR A 83 13.56 -12.53 5.64
N GLY A 84 13.37 -13.43 4.66
CA GLY A 84 13.72 -14.85 4.78
C GLY A 84 12.90 -15.63 5.82
N ALA A 85 11.97 -14.97 6.53
CA ALA A 85 11.10 -15.60 7.52
C ALA A 85 9.89 -16.25 6.86
N THR A 86 9.36 -17.30 7.50
CA THR A 86 8.21 -18.07 6.98
C THR A 86 7.00 -18.03 7.90
N ASP A 87 7.14 -17.52 9.12
CA ASP A 87 6.05 -17.34 10.08
C ASP A 87 5.59 -15.88 10.13
N ALA A 88 4.27 -15.69 10.28
CA ALA A 88 3.65 -14.37 10.24
C ALA A 88 4.14 -13.40 11.34
N PRO A 89 4.34 -13.82 12.61
CA PRO A 89 4.83 -12.92 13.65
C PRO A 89 6.22 -12.35 13.35
N SER A 90 7.16 -13.19 12.89
CA SER A 90 8.52 -12.74 12.57
C SER A 90 8.53 -11.81 11.35
N ILE A 91 7.72 -12.13 10.33
CA ILE A 91 7.56 -11.26 9.16
C ILE A 91 6.98 -9.91 9.58
N ALA A 92 5.90 -9.90 10.36
CA ALA A 92 5.25 -8.67 10.82
C ALA A 92 6.17 -7.79 11.67
N ALA A 93 7.05 -8.38 12.49
CA ALA A 93 8.04 -7.65 13.25
C ALA A 93 9.16 -7.06 12.37
N ALA A 94 9.49 -7.69 11.25
CA ALA A 94 10.55 -7.26 10.33
C ALA A 94 10.09 -6.15 9.35
N LEU A 95 8.78 -6.07 9.05
CA LEU A 95 8.24 -4.99 8.22
C LEU A 95 8.42 -3.64 8.89
N THR A 96 8.94 -2.65 8.16
CA THR A 96 9.11 -1.28 8.66
C THR A 96 7.85 -0.45 8.43
N ASP A 97 7.70 0.65 9.16
CA ASP A 97 6.55 1.55 8.99
C ASP A 97 6.60 2.25 7.62
N GLU A 98 7.81 2.58 7.13
CA GLU A 98 8.01 3.13 5.79
C GLU A 98 7.53 2.18 4.69
N GLN A 99 7.82 0.88 4.80
CA GLN A 99 7.32 -0.13 3.86
C GLN A 99 5.79 -0.22 3.84
N LEU A 100 5.15 -0.11 5.00
CA LEU A 100 3.69 -0.09 5.11
C LEU A 100 3.10 1.17 4.46
N LEU A 101 3.69 2.34 4.74
CA LEU A 101 3.27 3.62 4.17
C LEU A 101 3.40 3.61 2.64
N ASP A 102 4.55 3.19 2.12
CA ASP A 102 4.80 3.14 0.67
C ASP A 102 3.86 2.17 -0.05
N ALA A 103 3.63 0.99 0.52
CA ALA A 103 2.70 0.03 -0.05
C ALA A 103 1.25 0.56 -0.07
N ILE A 104 0.82 1.30 0.95
CA ILE A 104 -0.50 1.96 0.97
C ILE A 104 -0.57 3.06 -0.08
N ARG A 105 0.44 3.95 -0.15
CA ARG A 105 0.52 5.01 -1.17
C ARG A 105 0.42 4.42 -2.58
N GLN A 106 1.15 3.36 -2.86
CA GLN A 106 1.12 2.69 -4.15
C GLN A 106 -0.24 2.04 -4.43
N GLY A 107 -0.87 1.40 -3.45
CA GLY A 107 -2.22 0.84 -3.59
C GLY A 107 -3.25 1.91 -3.94
N TRP A 108 -3.16 3.09 -3.33
CA TRP A 108 -4.04 4.22 -3.60
C TRP A 108 -3.79 4.86 -4.96
N ASN A 109 -2.52 5.04 -5.33
CA ASN A 109 -2.15 5.50 -6.67
C ASN A 109 -2.69 4.56 -7.75
N THR A 110 -2.50 3.25 -7.56
CA THR A 110 -3.04 2.23 -8.47
C THR A 110 -4.56 2.31 -8.57
N SER A 111 -5.24 2.44 -7.42
CA SER A 111 -6.71 2.55 -7.37
C SER A 111 -7.24 3.84 -8.01
N ALA A 112 -6.45 4.92 -7.96
CA ALA A 112 -6.72 6.19 -8.60
C ALA A 112 -6.33 6.23 -10.09
N GLY A 113 -5.86 5.11 -10.67
CA GLY A 113 -5.42 5.02 -12.06
C GLY A 113 -4.08 5.70 -12.33
N VAL A 114 -3.31 6.05 -11.30
CA VAL A 114 -1.98 6.64 -11.41
C VAL A 114 -0.98 5.51 -11.63
N SER A 115 -0.52 5.36 -12.87
CA SER A 115 0.60 4.48 -13.17
C SER A 115 1.92 5.10 -12.68
N PRO A 116 2.94 4.31 -12.30
CA PRO A 116 4.25 4.83 -11.88
C PRO A 116 4.88 5.81 -12.89
N ALA A 117 4.60 5.64 -14.18
CA ALA A 117 5.07 6.52 -15.26
C ALA A 117 4.40 7.91 -15.27
N MET A 118 3.21 8.06 -14.69
CA MET A 118 2.44 9.31 -14.67
C MET A 118 2.76 10.19 -13.46
N ALA A 119 3.51 9.68 -12.48
CA ALA A 119 3.86 10.41 -11.27
C ALA A 119 5.11 11.31 -11.43
N GLN A 120 5.78 11.30 -12.59
CA GLN A 120 6.90 12.22 -12.87
C GLN A 120 6.39 13.55 -13.45
N PRO A 121 6.72 14.69 -12.83
CA PRO A 121 6.52 15.99 -13.46
C PRO A 121 7.48 16.12 -14.65
N GLY A 122 6.93 16.23 -15.87
CA GLY A 122 7.64 16.83 -17.01
C GLY A 122 8.32 15.91 -18.03
N THR A 123 7.67 14.86 -18.52
CA THR A 123 8.09 14.23 -19.79
C THR A 123 7.25 14.80 -20.94
N PRO A 124 7.80 15.64 -21.85
CA PRO A 124 7.06 16.08 -23.02
C PRO A 124 6.76 14.87 -23.91
N LEU A 125 5.53 14.82 -24.43
CA LEU A 125 5.11 13.88 -25.47
C LEU A 125 6.08 14.01 -26.66
N GLN A 126 6.93 13.00 -26.87
CA GLN A 126 7.60 12.84 -28.15
C GLN A 126 6.54 12.36 -29.15
N GLU A 127 6.04 13.30 -29.96
CA GLU A 127 5.33 12.99 -31.19
C GLU A 127 6.30 12.24 -32.12
N GLU A 128 6.11 10.93 -32.27
CA GLU A 128 6.74 10.17 -33.33
C GLU A 128 6.14 10.59 -34.68
N THR A 129 7.04 10.72 -35.65
CA THR A 129 6.90 11.38 -36.96
C THR A 129 6.24 10.49 -37.99
#